data_AF-A0A958HGV2-F1
#
_entry.id   AF-A0A958HGV2-F1
#
_cell.length_a   1.000
_cell.length_b   1.000
_cell.length_c   1.000
_cell.angle_alpha   90.00
_cell.angle_beta   90.00
_cell.angle_gamma   90.00
#
_symmetry.space_group_name_H-M   'P 1'
#
loop_
_entity.id
_entity.type
_entity.pdbx_description
1 polymer ?
#
loop_
_entity_poly.entity_id
_entity_poly.type
_entity_poly.pdbx_seq_one_letter_code
_entity_poly.pdbx_strand_id
1 'polypeptide(L)'
;MTNSLRRPDQLYDGYIFDLDGTVYMGEALLPDAHACITSLRAAGRRTVFLSNNPTHSRFDYAAKLTRLGLPTPPEDIVNSSMVMADFLRRTMP
;
A
#
# COMPACT_ATOMS: atom_id res chain seq x y z
N MET A 1 7.50 -16.32 25.82
CA MET A 1 6.77 -15.09 26.21
C MET A 1 6.11 -14.55 24.96
N THR A 2 4.83 -14.85 24.74
CA THR A 2 4.07 -14.30 23.61
C THR A 2 3.73 -12.86 23.93
N ASN A 3 4.45 -11.92 23.32
CA ASN A 3 4.06 -10.51 23.33
C ASN A 3 2.72 -10.41 22.59
N SER A 4 1.61 -10.43 23.31
CA SER A 4 0.29 -10.31 22.71
C SER A 4 0.16 -8.88 22.20
N LEU A 5 0.33 -8.71 20.89
CA LEU A 5 0.07 -7.43 20.23
C LEU A 5 -1.38 -7.02 20.54
N ARG A 6 -1.56 -5.90 21.24
CA ARG A 6 -2.89 -5.32 21.45
C ARG A 6 -3.44 -4.90 20.09
N ARG A 7 -4.69 -5.29 19.82
CA ARG A 7 -5.44 -4.68 18.72
C ARG A 7 -5.68 -3.20 19.05
N PRO A 8 -5.66 -2.31 18.06
CA PRO A 8 -6.00 -0.92 18.29
C PRO A 8 -7.46 -0.82 18.77
N ASP A 9 -7.70 0.04 19.77
CA ASP A 9 -9.04 0.27 20.34
C ASP A 9 -9.96 1.05 19.39
N GLN A 10 -9.39 1.66 18.36
CA GLN A 10 -10.08 2.44 17.35
C GLN A 10 -9.51 2.15 15.96
N LEU A 11 -10.39 2.10 14.95
CA LEU A 11 -9.99 2.12 13.55
C LEU A 11 -10.07 3.55 13.00
N TYR A 12 -9.06 3.96 12.24
CA TYR A 12 -9.07 5.19 11.46
C TYR A 12 -9.82 5.02 10.14
N ASP A 13 -10.24 6.13 9.54
CA ASP A 13 -10.95 6.13 8.26
C ASP A 13 -10.07 5.71 7.07
N GLY A 14 -8.74 5.83 7.22
CA GLY A 14 -7.79 5.45 6.18
C GLY A 14 -6.46 4.94 6.73
N TYR A 15 -5.80 4.10 5.93
CA TYR A 15 -4.51 3.48 6.22
C TYR A 15 -3.61 3.60 4.99
N ILE A 16 -2.36 3.95 5.23
CA ILE A 16 -1.31 3.99 4.21
C ILE A 16 -0.32 2.89 4.54
N PHE A 17 -0.06 2.01 3.57
CA PHE A 17 0.88 0.90 3.71
C PHE A 17 2.12 1.15 2.88
N ASP A 18 3.28 0.99 3.49
CA ASP A 18 4.51 0.74 2.75
C ASP A 18 4.40 -0.59 1.96
N LEU A 19 5.23 -0.79 0.94
CA LEU A 19 5.19 -1.98 0.07
C LEU A 19 6.29 -3.00 0.40
N ASP A 20 7.54 -2.69 0.02
CA ASP A 20 8.67 -3.61 0.07
C ASP A 20 9.08 -3.91 1.53
N GLY A 21 8.90 -5.16 1.96
CA GLY A 21 9.17 -5.57 3.34
C GLY A 21 8.03 -5.31 4.33
N THR A 22 6.92 -4.73 3.86
CA THR A 22 5.71 -4.47 4.66
C THR A 22 4.50 -5.25 4.17
N VAL A 23 4.17 -5.15 2.88
CA VAL A 23 3.05 -5.89 2.25
C VAL A 23 3.53 -7.14 1.54
N TYR A 24 4.71 -7.08 0.91
CA TYR A 24 5.29 -8.21 0.20
C TYR A 24 6.80 -8.27 0.36
N MET A 25 7.37 -9.43 0.07
CA MET A 25 8.81 -9.62 -0.12
C MET A 25 9.03 -10.42 -1.40
N GLY A 26 9.73 -9.83 -2.37
CA GLY A 26 9.87 -10.43 -3.71
C GLY A 26 8.50 -10.61 -4.38
N GLU A 27 8.16 -11.85 -4.73
CA GLU A 27 6.91 -12.22 -5.41
C GLU A 27 5.91 -12.94 -4.48
N ALA A 28 5.94 -12.65 -3.18
CA ALA A 28 4.99 -13.19 -2.22
C ALA A 28 4.50 -12.10 -1.25
N LEU A 29 3.20 -12.12 -0.92
CA LEU A 29 2.69 -11.33 0.20
C LEU A 29 3.32 -11.81 1.50
N LEU A 30 3.59 -10.87 2.41
CA LEU A 30 3.99 -11.22 3.76
C LEU A 30 2.81 -11.85 4.52
N PRO A 31 3.08 -12.70 5.53
CA PRO A 31 2.04 -13.30 6.36
C PRO A 31 1.06 -12.24 6.89
N ASP A 32 -0.22 -12.59 6.92
CA ASP A 32 -1.33 -11.75 7.39
C ASP A 32 -1.58 -10.44 6.62
N ALA A 33 -0.72 -10.01 5.68
CA ALA A 33 -0.91 -8.78 4.93
C ALA A 33 -2.23 -8.78 4.14
N HIS A 34 -2.53 -9.90 3.46
CA HIS A 34 -3.80 -10.08 2.76
C HIS A 34 -4.99 -9.95 3.73
N ALA A 35 -4.98 -10.73 4.82
CA ALA A 35 -6.09 -10.75 5.79
C ALA A 35 -6.29 -9.39 6.47
N CYS A 36 -5.21 -8.70 6.83
CA CYS A 36 -5.24 -7.38 7.45
C CYS A 36 -5.87 -6.33 6.52
N ILE A 37 -5.34 -6.20 5.30
CA ILE A 37 -5.79 -5.18 4.34
C ILE A 37 -7.22 -5.44 3.89
N THR A 38 -7.56 -6.70 3.61
CA THR A 38 -8.95 -7.07 3.24
C THR A 38 -9.92 -6.82 4.38
N SER A 39 -9.55 -7.09 5.64
CA SER A 39 -10.38 -6.79 6.80
C SER A 39 -10.62 -5.28 6.97
N LEU A 40 -9.60 -4.46 6.75
CA LEU A 40 -9.74 -3.00 6.78
C LEU A 40 -10.67 -2.50 5.67
N ARG A 41 -10.51 -2.99 4.44
CA ARG A 41 -11.40 -2.68 3.31
C ARG A 41 -12.83 -3.11 3.59
N ALA A 42 -13.03 -4.31 4.12
CA ALA A 42 -14.35 -4.83 4.49
C ALA A 42 -15.01 -4.00 5.60
N ALA A 43 -14.22 -3.42 6.51
CA ALA A 43 -14.68 -2.48 7.52
C ALA A 43 -14.89 -1.04 6.98
N GLY A 44 -14.87 -0.85 5.66
CA GLY A 44 -15.08 0.45 5.00
C GLY A 44 -13.90 1.41 5.11
N ARG A 45 -12.71 0.93 5.49
CA ARG A 45 -11.53 1.79 5.67
C ARG A 45 -10.79 1.94 4.34
N ARG A 46 -10.42 3.18 4.01
CA ARG A 46 -9.64 3.48 2.81
C ARG A 46 -8.23 2.91 2.96
N THR A 47 -7.74 2.18 1.97
CA THR A 47 -6.36 1.67 1.96
C THR A 47 -5.62 2.26 0.78
N VAL A 48 -4.46 2.85 1.03
CA VAL A 48 -3.55 3.38 0.01
C VAL A 48 -2.18 2.74 0.23
N PHE A 49 -1.43 2.54 -0.84
CA PHE A 49 -0.07 2.03 -0.81
C PHE A 49 0.91 3.13 -1.20
N LEU A 50 1.97 3.26 -0.44
CA LEU A 50 3.02 4.24 -0.64
C LEU A 50 4.34 3.51 -0.87
N SER A 51 5.06 3.86 -1.92
CA SER A 51 6.43 3.37 -2.14
C SER A 51 7.37 4.50 -2.49
N ASN A 52 8.56 4.48 -1.88
CA ASN A 52 9.64 5.38 -2.25
C ASN A 52 10.46 4.85 -3.44
N ASN A 53 10.24 3.61 -3.87
CA ASN A 53 10.99 3.00 -4.95
C ASN A 53 10.54 3.56 -6.32
N PRO A 54 11.42 4.31 -7.03
CA PRO A 54 11.06 5.03 -8.24
C PRO A 54 11.12 4.17 -9.51
N THR A 55 11.52 2.89 -9.42
CA THR A 55 11.78 2.03 -10.60
C THR A 55 10.51 1.53 -11.30
N HIS A 56 9.36 1.63 -10.66
CA HIS A 56 8.09 1.11 -11.15
C HIS A 56 7.01 2.17 -11.12
N SER A 57 6.11 2.14 -12.10
CA SER A 57 4.94 3.01 -12.14
C SER A 57 3.86 2.53 -11.16
N ARG A 58 2.86 3.39 -10.89
CA ARG A 58 1.67 3.00 -10.12
C ARG A 58 0.90 1.82 -10.73
N PHE A 59 0.92 1.68 -12.06
CA PHE A 59 0.25 0.58 -12.76
C PHE A 59 0.98 -0.74 -12.53
N ASP A 60 2.31 -0.71 -12.50
CA ASP A 60 3.14 -1.88 -12.23
C ASP A 60 2.92 -2.42 -10.81
N TYR A 61 2.89 -1.53 -9.81
CA TYR A 61 2.60 -1.91 -8.43
C TYR A 61 1.17 -2.45 -8.26
N ALA A 62 0.18 -1.79 -8.85
CA ALA A 62 -1.21 -2.24 -8.83
C ALA A 62 -1.37 -3.63 -9.46
N ALA A 63 -0.75 -3.86 -10.62
CA ALA A 63 -0.75 -5.14 -11.30
C ALA A 63 -0.04 -6.22 -10.46
N LYS A 64 1.08 -5.89 -9.83
CA LYS A 64 1.80 -6.79 -8.92
C LYS A 64 0.94 -7.19 -7.73
N LEU A 65 0.42 -6.22 -6.96
CA LEU A 65 -0.43 -6.50 -5.80
C LEU A 65 -1.65 -7.35 -6.19
N THR A 66 -2.29 -7.04 -7.30
CA THR A 66 -3.42 -7.82 -7.83
C THR A 66 -3.01 -9.25 -8.15
N ARG A 67 -1.87 -9.45 -8.83
CA ARG A 67 -1.30 -10.77 -9.12
C ARG A 67 -0.98 -11.56 -7.84
N LEU A 68 -0.53 -10.88 -6.79
CA LEU A 68 -0.23 -11.48 -5.49
C LEU A 68 -1.48 -11.77 -4.64
N GLY A 69 -2.68 -11.55 -5.18
CA GLY A 69 -3.95 -11.86 -4.50
C GLY A 69 -4.53 -10.68 -3.72
N LEU A 70 -4.05 -9.46 -3.96
CA LEU A 70 -4.57 -8.24 -3.34
C LEU A 70 -5.07 -7.28 -4.43
N PRO A 71 -6.30 -7.46 -4.96
CA PRO A 71 -6.86 -6.60 -6.00
C PRO A 71 -6.74 -5.13 -5.59
N THR A 72 -5.99 -4.36 -6.38
CA THR A 72 -5.62 -2.99 -6.03
C THR A 72 -5.63 -2.16 -7.30
N PRO A 73 -6.43 -1.09 -7.36
CA PRO A 73 -6.46 -0.24 -8.53
C PRO A 73 -5.30 0.79 -8.50
N PRO A 74 -4.85 1.31 -9.65
CA PRO A 74 -3.70 2.21 -9.71
C PRO A 74 -3.85 3.52 -8.91
N GLU A 75 -5.08 4.00 -8.69
CA GLU A 75 -5.38 5.18 -7.87
C GLU A 75 -5.11 4.98 -6.37
N ASP A 76 -4.98 3.73 -5.92
CA ASP A 76 -4.63 3.40 -4.55
C ASP A 76 -3.11 3.37 -4.36
N ILE A 77 -2.31 3.64 -5.40
CA ILE A 77 -0.85 3.66 -5.33
C ILE A 77 -0.32 5.09 -5.43
N VAL A 78 0.51 5.47 -4.47
CA VAL A 78 1.34 6.66 -4.50
C VAL A 78 2.80 6.23 -4.54
N ASN A 79 3.58 6.72 -5.50
CA ASN A 79 5.02 6.49 -5.52
C ASN A 79 5.81 7.81 -5.62
N SER A 80 7.08 7.76 -5.20
CA SER A 80 7.99 8.92 -5.19
C SER A 80 8.10 9.61 -6.55
N SER A 81 8.19 8.84 -7.64
CA SER A 81 8.26 9.36 -9.01
C SER A 81 7.01 10.17 -9.40
N MET A 82 5.81 9.71 -9.03
CA MET A 82 4.57 10.45 -9.29
C MET A 82 4.53 11.76 -8.50
N VAL A 83 4.90 11.73 -7.22
CA VAL A 83 4.94 12.91 -6.36
C VAL A 83 5.93 13.94 -6.89
N MET A 84 7.13 13.51 -7.28
CA MET A 84 8.13 14.40 -7.88
C MET A 84 7.64 15.00 -9.20
N ALA A 85 7.10 14.19 -10.11
CA ALA A 85 6.58 14.70 -11.38
C ALA A 85 5.44 15.72 -11.19
N ASP A 86 4.59 15.50 -10.18
CA ASP A 86 3.53 16.45 -9.83
C ASP A 86 4.06 17.74 -9.23
N PHE A 87 5.05 17.64 -8.34
CA PHE A 87 5.75 18.80 -7.80
C PHE A 87 6.36 19.65 -8.92
N LEU A 88 7.15 19.03 -9.81
CA LEU A 88 7.80 19.72 -10.94
C LEU A 88 6.78 20.45 -11.82
N ARG A 89 5.66 19.81 -12.17
CA ARG A 89 4.58 20.45 -12.96
C ARG A 89 3.96 21.67 -12.27
N ARG A 90 3.89 21.68 -10.94
CA ARG A 90 3.30 22.79 -10.17
C ARG A 90 4.27 23.93 -9.97
N THR A 91 5.56 23.64 -9.81
CA THR A 91 6.56 24.63 -9.40
C THR A 91 7.50 25.08 -10.52
N MET A 92 7.62 24.31 -11.60
CA MET A 92 8.50 24.58 -12.74
C MET A 92 7.78 24.22 -14.06
N PRO A 93 6.80 25.03 -14.49
CA PRO A 93 6.02 24.81 -15.70
C PRO A 93 6.82 25.02 -17.00
#